data_AF-A0A2T7TM16-F1
#
_entry.id   AF-A0A2T7TM16-F1
#
_cell.length_a   1.000
_cell.length_b   1.000
_cell.length_c   1.000
_cell.angle_alpha   90.00
_cell.angle_beta   90.00
_cell.angle_gamma   90.00
#
_symmetry.space_group_name_H-M   'P 1'
#
loop_
_entity.id
_entity.type
_entity.pdbx_description
1 polymer ?
#
loop_
_entity_poly.entity_id
_entity_poly.type
_entity_poly.pdbx_seq_one_letter_code
_entity_poly.pdbx_strand_id
1 'polypeptide(L)'
;MNDDGAVQPRNGSNGVRLQSQDLAGVNPSQPTTLPATAAETTAERPWPLHLLSEKLKAHLERAPAAWVEGQIIEVNRRSNMCFVTLRDVDAEVSLPLTIRGNVLSRLDLPLEHGSRVVAQLKPDFWLKTGRLSMQTWQIRQVGLGDLLARIERLRQSLAAEGLFAARLRKPLPLLPHRIGLITGRGSDAMKDVLRNASLRWPAVEFEIREVAVQGVGCVGQVTAALAELDAMPTVDVIIITRGGGSLEDLLPFSSEEMVRAVAAARTPVVSAIGHEADRPLIDEVADLRASTPTDAAKRVVPDVAEEFQRIRQSRAQLSRAIGTLVARETERLTHLRSRPVLAQPEGMVSVRVDDVERLRGRARLAVTSAVSRDTDRVHHLRSQIRSLSPQNTLDRGYAVVQLEDGSIARDAASTPPGSLLKIRLARGELAASTLASSHPHITNPEDTP
;
A
#
# COMPACT_ATOMS: atom_id res chain seq x y z
N MET A 1 74.79 55.45 -7.25
CA MET A 1 74.55 55.69 -5.81
C MET A 1 74.06 54.35 -5.27
N ASN A 2 74.95 53.36 -5.09
CA ASN A 2 75.92 53.22 -3.98
C ASN A 2 75.16 53.27 -2.63
N ASP A 3 75.26 52.33 -1.70
CA ASP A 3 76.38 51.42 -1.44
C ASP A 3 75.94 50.31 -0.46
N ASP A 4 76.76 49.27 -0.44
CA ASP A 4 76.80 48.13 0.49
C ASP A 4 76.94 48.51 1.97
N GLY A 5 76.70 47.55 2.88
CA GLY A 5 77.23 47.67 4.25
C GLY A 5 76.70 46.68 5.29
N ALA A 6 77.26 45.48 5.31
CA ALA A 6 77.16 44.52 6.41
C ALA A 6 77.96 44.96 7.65
N VAL A 7 77.44 44.78 8.88
CA VAL A 7 78.24 44.60 10.11
C VAL A 7 77.48 43.73 11.13
N GLN A 8 78.18 42.71 11.63
CA GLN A 8 77.80 41.74 12.66
C GLN A 8 78.43 42.14 14.03
N PRO A 9 78.36 41.32 15.10
CA PRO A 9 77.62 41.55 16.34
C PRO A 9 78.44 42.10 17.53
N ARG A 10 77.77 42.47 18.63
CA ARG A 10 78.42 42.72 19.93
C ARG A 10 77.95 41.73 21.00
N ASN A 11 78.94 41.04 21.56
CA ASN A 11 78.89 40.22 22.78
C ASN A 11 78.64 41.09 24.03
N GLY A 12 77.89 40.53 24.99
CA GLY A 12 78.03 40.78 26.42
C GLY A 12 77.72 39.45 27.13
N SER A 13 78.68 38.70 27.66
CA SER A 13 79.41 38.89 28.93
C SER A 13 78.48 39.01 30.14
N ASN A 14 78.26 37.88 30.81
CA ASN A 14 78.21 37.85 32.27
C ASN A 14 78.82 36.54 32.76
N GLY A 15 79.98 36.65 33.38
CA GLY A 15 80.64 35.57 34.09
C GLY A 15 80.22 35.55 35.54
N VAL A 16 80.17 34.35 36.12
CA VAL A 16 80.46 34.14 37.53
C VAL A 16 81.51 33.04 37.59
N ARG A 17 82.69 33.40 38.10
CA ARG A 17 83.79 32.50 38.46
C ARG A 17 83.38 31.68 39.68
N LEU A 18 83.58 30.37 39.63
CA LEU A 18 83.97 29.58 40.81
C LEU A 18 85.17 28.70 40.44
N GLN A 19 86.27 29.08 41.07
CA GLN A 19 87.55 28.43 41.38
C GLN A 19 87.86 27.05 40.77
N SER A 20 88.97 27.06 40.03
CA SER A 20 89.87 25.94 39.77
C SER A 20 90.67 25.56 41.02
N GLN A 21 90.62 24.28 41.41
CA GLN A 21 91.68 23.63 42.18
C GLN A 21 91.75 22.13 41.83
N ASP A 22 92.99 21.71 41.61
CA ASP A 22 93.56 20.35 41.72
C ASP A 22 93.33 19.32 40.61
N LEU A 23 94.29 19.35 39.68
CA LEU A 23 94.84 18.20 38.97
C LEU A 23 95.65 17.31 39.93
N ALA A 24 95.13 16.14 40.32
CA ALA A 24 95.93 14.96 40.67
C ALA A 24 95.04 13.73 40.83
N GLY A 25 95.27 12.68 40.03
CA GLY A 25 94.68 11.37 40.27
C GLY A 25 94.21 10.62 39.02
N VAL A 26 95.10 10.38 38.06
CA VAL A 26 94.91 9.29 37.11
C VAL A 26 95.10 7.98 37.88
N ASN A 27 94.01 7.27 38.15
CA ASN A 27 94.03 5.92 38.71
C ASN A 27 93.72 4.91 37.59
N PRO A 28 94.70 4.13 37.10
CA PRO A 28 94.45 3.12 36.09
C PRO A 28 94.22 1.77 36.78
N SER A 29 92.96 1.47 37.14
CA SER A 29 92.45 0.09 37.39
C SER A 29 91.10 0.13 38.11
N GLN A 30 90.00 0.07 37.35
CA GLN A 30 88.77 -0.55 37.85
C GLN A 30 88.26 -1.52 36.77
N PRO A 31 88.00 -2.79 37.11
CA PRO A 31 87.28 -3.67 36.21
C PRO A 31 85.84 -3.18 36.18
N THR A 32 85.46 -2.46 35.12
CA THR A 32 84.06 -2.08 34.90
C THR A 32 83.27 -3.36 34.66
N THR A 33 82.77 -3.94 35.74
CA THR A 33 81.79 -5.03 35.66
C THR A 33 80.56 -4.42 34.99
N LEU A 34 80.36 -4.76 33.71
CA LEU A 34 79.13 -4.42 33.02
C LEU A 34 77.97 -4.97 33.87
N PRO A 35 76.90 -4.19 34.10
CA PRO A 35 75.71 -4.68 34.81
C PRO A 35 75.24 -6.01 34.22
N ALA A 36 74.79 -6.96 35.05
CA ALA A 36 74.46 -8.31 34.57
C ALA A 36 73.09 -8.34 33.88
N THR A 37 72.17 -7.47 34.33
CA THR A 37 70.80 -7.36 33.82
C THR A 37 70.46 -5.94 33.38
N ALA A 38 69.46 -5.80 32.50
CA ALA A 38 69.04 -4.48 31.99
C ALA A 38 68.48 -3.58 33.11
N ALA A 39 67.92 -4.19 34.17
CA ALA A 39 67.40 -3.48 35.33
C ALA A 39 68.50 -2.86 36.21
N GLU A 40 69.74 -3.33 36.11
CA GLU A 40 70.90 -2.83 36.85
C GLU A 40 71.66 -1.73 36.10
N THR A 41 71.25 -1.39 34.87
CA THR A 41 71.88 -0.30 34.11
C THR A 41 71.45 1.04 34.66
N THR A 42 72.40 1.96 34.84
CA THR A 42 72.15 3.36 35.20
C THR A 42 72.84 4.28 34.20
N ALA A 43 72.59 5.60 34.28
CA ALA A 43 73.25 6.57 33.41
C ALA A 43 74.78 6.55 33.57
N GLU A 44 75.27 6.23 34.77
CA GLU A 44 76.68 6.13 35.14
C GLU A 44 77.29 4.76 34.78
N ARG A 45 76.45 3.74 34.55
CA ARG A 45 76.85 2.38 34.16
C ARG A 45 76.00 1.87 32.99
N PRO A 46 76.08 2.49 31.81
CA PRO A 46 75.28 2.07 30.67
C PRO A 46 75.84 0.80 30.04
N TRP A 47 74.95 -0.01 29.46
CA TRP A 47 75.39 -1.04 28.52
C TRP A 47 75.83 -0.42 27.20
N PRO A 48 76.88 -0.98 26.56
CA PRO A 48 77.15 -0.63 25.18
C PRO A 48 76.03 -1.16 24.28
N LEU A 49 75.67 -0.40 23.23
CA LEU A 49 74.51 -0.67 22.37
C LEU A 49 74.52 -2.08 21.73
N HIS A 50 75.70 -2.62 21.43
CA HIS A 50 75.84 -3.98 20.89
C HIS A 50 75.38 -5.05 21.89
N LEU A 51 75.67 -4.88 23.18
CA LEU A 51 75.27 -5.82 24.23
C LEU A 51 73.75 -5.82 24.41
N LEU A 52 73.11 -4.66 24.33
CA LEU A 52 71.64 -4.56 24.32
C LEU A 52 71.05 -5.31 23.12
N SER A 53 71.61 -5.09 21.92
CA SER A 53 71.17 -5.76 20.69
C SER A 53 71.31 -7.28 20.76
N GLU A 54 72.41 -7.79 21.33
CA GLU A 54 72.64 -9.22 21.55
C GLU A 54 71.66 -9.82 22.56
N LYS A 55 71.40 -9.12 23.68
CA LYS A 55 70.43 -9.56 24.70
C LYS A 55 69.00 -9.59 24.14
N LEU A 56 68.61 -8.59 23.34
CA LEU A 56 67.31 -8.54 22.66
C LEU A 56 67.17 -9.70 21.67
N LYS A 57 68.19 -9.96 20.85
CA LYS A 57 68.21 -11.11 19.93
C LYS A 57 68.05 -12.42 20.70
N ALA A 58 68.83 -12.64 21.74
CA ALA A 58 68.77 -13.86 22.55
C ALA A 58 67.40 -14.04 23.24
N HIS A 59 66.72 -12.95 23.61
CA HIS A 59 65.37 -13.01 24.16
C HIS A 59 64.33 -13.39 23.09
N LEU A 60 64.39 -12.75 21.92
CA LEU A 60 63.47 -13.02 20.81
C LEU A 60 63.65 -14.42 20.21
N GLU A 61 64.88 -14.93 20.13
CA GLU A 61 65.17 -16.28 19.60
C GLU A 61 64.63 -17.42 20.49
N ARG A 62 64.39 -17.14 21.79
CA ARG A 62 63.75 -18.08 22.73
C ARG A 62 62.25 -18.19 22.51
N ALA A 63 61.63 -17.25 21.81
CA ALA A 63 60.21 -17.33 21.51
C ALA A 63 59.92 -18.58 20.65
N PRO A 64 58.90 -19.37 20.99
CA PRO A 64 58.51 -20.52 20.19
C PRO A 64 57.98 -20.08 18.82
N ALA A 65 58.05 -20.98 17.83
CA ALA A 65 57.44 -20.72 16.54
C ALA A 65 55.90 -20.80 16.68
N ALA A 66 55.19 -19.84 16.08
CA ALA A 66 53.73 -19.74 16.15
C ALA A 66 53.11 -19.85 14.76
N TRP A 67 51.94 -20.49 14.67
CA TRP A 67 51.12 -20.48 13.47
C TRP A 67 50.26 -19.21 13.47
N VAL A 68 50.37 -18.43 12.41
CA VAL A 68 49.57 -17.23 12.22
C VAL A 68 48.88 -17.28 10.87
N GLU A 69 47.71 -16.68 10.81
CA GLU A 69 46.97 -16.45 9.58
C GLU A 69 47.12 -14.98 9.20
N GLY A 70 47.30 -14.70 7.91
CA GLY A 70 47.40 -13.33 7.43
C GLY A 70 47.31 -13.22 5.93
N GLN A 71 47.16 -11.99 5.46
CA GLN A 71 47.14 -11.65 4.04
C GLN A 71 48.48 -11.05 3.61
N ILE A 72 48.97 -11.49 2.47
CA ILE A 72 50.18 -10.96 1.86
C ILE A 72 49.87 -9.59 1.24
N ILE A 73 50.49 -8.52 1.73
CA ILE A 73 50.30 -7.15 1.20
C ILE A 73 51.49 -6.66 0.37
N GLU A 74 52.63 -7.35 0.44
CA GLU A 74 53.78 -7.05 -0.41
C GLU A 74 54.60 -8.32 -0.62
N VAL A 75 55.08 -8.54 -1.84
CA VAL A 75 55.94 -9.67 -2.20
C VAL A 75 57.14 -9.16 -2.97
N ASN A 76 58.34 -9.36 -2.41
CA ASN A 76 59.60 -9.04 -3.07
C ASN A 76 60.45 -10.31 -3.18
N ARG A 77 60.45 -10.90 -4.37
CA ARG A 77 61.19 -12.13 -4.65
C ARG A 77 62.61 -11.80 -5.12
N ARG A 78 63.60 -12.28 -4.36
CA ARG A 78 65.02 -12.26 -4.74
C ARG A 78 65.49 -13.70 -4.93
N SER A 79 66.53 -13.91 -5.74
CA SER A 79 67.06 -15.23 -6.18
C SER A 79 66.67 -16.44 -5.30
N ASN A 80 67.14 -16.50 -4.06
CA ASN A 80 66.87 -17.62 -3.12
C ASN A 80 66.06 -17.23 -1.86
N MET A 81 65.50 -16.02 -1.82
CA MET A 81 64.77 -15.50 -0.66
C MET A 81 63.59 -14.63 -1.11
N CYS A 82 62.42 -14.86 -0.52
CA CYS A 82 61.27 -13.99 -0.70
C CYS A 82 61.05 -13.19 0.58
N PHE A 83 61.02 -11.87 0.44
CA PHE A 83 60.62 -10.96 1.51
C PHE A 83 59.16 -10.62 1.31
N VAL A 84 58.35 -10.87 2.32
CA VAL A 84 56.90 -10.71 2.25
C VAL A 84 56.46 -9.86 3.42
N THR A 85 55.50 -8.97 3.24
CA THR A 85 54.84 -8.32 4.38
C THR A 85 53.49 -9.00 4.60
N LEU A 86 53.33 -9.62 5.76
CA LEU A 86 52.10 -10.28 6.17
C LEU A 86 51.29 -9.33 7.04
N ARG A 87 50.05 -9.07 6.66
CA ARG A 87 49.08 -8.30 7.44
C ARG A 87 48.10 -9.23 8.12
N ASP A 88 47.73 -8.93 9.35
CA ASP A 88 46.65 -9.62 10.04
C ASP A 88 45.31 -9.40 9.30
N VAL A 89 44.40 -10.37 9.41
CA VAL A 89 43.11 -10.34 8.72
C VAL A 89 42.10 -9.45 9.44
N ASP A 90 42.20 -9.39 10.77
CA ASP A 90 41.21 -8.78 11.66
C ASP A 90 41.77 -7.50 12.33
N ALA A 91 43.09 -7.30 12.34
CA ALA A 91 43.75 -6.12 12.90
C ALA A 91 44.72 -5.41 11.93
N GLU A 92 44.96 -4.11 12.13
CA GLU A 92 45.97 -3.35 11.36
C GLU A 92 47.42 -3.63 11.81
N VAL A 93 47.76 -4.91 12.01
CA VAL A 93 49.10 -5.36 12.39
C VAL A 93 49.79 -5.93 11.17
N SER A 94 51.04 -5.53 10.92
CA SER A 94 51.84 -6.06 9.82
C SER A 94 53.22 -6.46 10.29
N LEU A 95 53.70 -7.61 9.83
CA LEU A 95 55.02 -8.13 10.13
C LEU A 95 55.78 -8.43 8.83
N PRO A 96 57.06 -8.04 8.73
CA PRO A 96 57.91 -8.47 7.63
C PRO A 96 58.36 -9.92 7.85
N LEU A 97 58.20 -10.74 6.82
CA LEU A 97 58.55 -12.15 6.77
C LEU A 97 59.73 -12.36 5.82
N THR A 98 60.55 -13.34 6.17
CA THR A 98 61.61 -13.85 5.30
C THR A 98 61.37 -15.33 5.04
N ILE A 99 61.12 -15.65 3.77
CA ILE A 99 60.84 -17.00 3.28
C ILE A 99 62.05 -17.48 2.48
N ARG A 100 62.66 -18.60 2.91
CA ARG A 100 63.79 -19.21 2.21
C ARG A 100 63.31 -20.01 0.99
N GLY A 101 64.18 -20.17 -0.02
CA GLY A 101 63.85 -20.90 -1.26
C GLY A 101 63.30 -22.31 -1.06
N ASN A 102 63.79 -23.05 -0.06
CA ASN A 102 63.32 -24.41 0.27
C ASN A 102 61.89 -24.47 0.81
N VAL A 103 61.39 -23.37 1.39
CA VAL A 103 60.00 -23.25 1.84
C VAL A 103 59.11 -22.84 0.66
N LEU A 104 59.59 -21.92 -0.19
CA LEU A 104 58.89 -21.50 -1.42
C LEU A 104 58.69 -22.65 -2.41
N SER A 105 59.66 -23.55 -2.53
CA SER A 105 59.58 -24.70 -3.44
C SER A 105 58.56 -25.77 -3.01
N ARG A 106 58.00 -25.66 -1.80
CA ARG A 106 56.96 -26.57 -1.27
C ARG A 106 55.54 -26.03 -1.48
N LEU A 107 55.40 -24.83 -2.03
CA LEU A 107 54.11 -24.25 -2.36
C LEU A 107 53.69 -24.71 -3.77
N ASP A 108 52.44 -25.17 -3.89
CA ASP A 108 51.86 -25.57 -5.17
C ASP A 108 51.61 -24.37 -6.10
N LEU A 109 51.35 -23.19 -5.51
CA LEU A 109 51.07 -21.95 -6.21
C LEU A 109 52.03 -20.84 -5.76
N PRO A 110 52.40 -19.90 -6.66
CA PRO A 110 53.18 -18.74 -6.29
C PRO A 110 52.41 -17.85 -5.29
N LEU A 111 53.15 -17.24 -4.36
CA LEU A 111 52.58 -16.22 -3.47
C LEU A 111 52.37 -14.93 -4.25
N GLU A 112 51.15 -14.42 -4.24
CA GLU A 112 50.78 -13.18 -4.90
C GLU A 112 50.31 -12.15 -3.86
N HIS A 113 50.29 -10.88 -4.28
CA HIS A 113 49.65 -9.84 -3.49
C HIS A 113 48.18 -10.19 -3.28
N GLY A 114 47.71 -10.11 -2.04
CA GLY A 114 46.34 -10.46 -1.64
C GLY A 114 46.18 -11.92 -1.20
N SER A 115 47.17 -12.80 -1.43
CA SER A 115 47.07 -14.21 -1.01
C SER A 115 46.93 -14.33 0.52
N ARG A 116 45.89 -15.04 0.97
CA ARG A 116 45.71 -15.41 2.38
C ARG A 116 46.49 -16.68 2.68
N VAL A 117 47.31 -16.65 3.72
CA VAL A 117 48.24 -17.72 4.06
C VAL A 117 48.20 -18.04 5.54
N VAL A 118 48.47 -19.31 5.86
CA VAL A 118 48.79 -19.75 7.21
C VAL A 118 50.28 -20.07 7.25
N ALA A 119 51.03 -19.34 8.07
CA ALA A 119 52.47 -19.42 8.14
C ALA A 119 52.94 -19.73 9.57
N GLN A 120 53.92 -20.63 9.69
CA GLN A 120 54.62 -20.89 10.94
C GLN A 120 55.84 -19.96 11.02
N LEU A 121 55.78 -19.00 11.93
CA LEU A 121 56.73 -17.90 12.04
C LEU A 121 57.56 -18.00 13.32
N LYS A 122 58.84 -17.63 13.21
CA LYS A 122 59.73 -17.43 14.36
C LYS A 122 60.39 -16.05 14.28
N PRO A 123 60.43 -15.26 15.38
CA PRO A 123 61.14 -13.98 15.38
C PRO A 123 62.63 -14.13 15.07
N ASP A 124 63.15 -13.25 14.22
CA ASP A 124 64.56 -13.12 13.85
C ASP A 124 64.98 -11.64 13.92
N PHE A 125 66.02 -11.33 14.70
CA PHE A 125 66.48 -9.96 14.93
C PHE A 125 67.86 -9.72 14.30
N TRP A 126 67.92 -8.77 13.36
CA TRP A 126 69.13 -8.46 12.61
C TRP A 126 70.03 -7.47 13.35
N LEU A 127 71.12 -7.97 13.95
CA LEU A 127 72.04 -7.17 14.80
C LEU A 127 72.63 -5.93 14.11
N LYS A 128 72.89 -5.98 12.79
CA LYS A 128 73.52 -4.87 12.06
C LYS A 128 72.60 -3.66 11.87
N THR A 129 71.29 -3.89 11.74
CA THR A 129 70.31 -2.86 11.37
C THR A 129 69.22 -2.68 12.43
N GLY A 130 69.19 -3.52 13.47
CA GLY A 130 68.15 -3.53 14.49
C GLY A 130 66.76 -3.92 13.97
N ARG A 131 66.66 -4.52 12.77
CA ARG A 131 65.38 -4.86 12.15
C ARG A 131 64.86 -6.20 12.67
N LEU A 132 63.61 -6.20 13.14
CA LEU A 132 62.86 -7.42 13.43
C LEU A 132 62.23 -7.96 12.14
N SER A 133 62.39 -9.26 11.91
CA SER A 133 61.78 -10.01 10.82
C SER A 133 61.22 -11.32 11.37
N MET A 134 60.30 -11.95 10.64
CA MET A 134 59.76 -13.26 10.97
C MET A 134 60.32 -14.29 10.00
N GLN A 135 61.13 -15.22 10.49
CA GLN A 135 61.58 -16.34 9.67
C GLN A 135 60.42 -17.33 9.49
N THR A 136 60.10 -17.63 8.24
CA THR A 136 59.03 -18.58 7.88
C THR A 136 59.57 -20.00 7.79
N TRP A 137 59.01 -20.92 8.58
CA TRP A 137 59.37 -22.34 8.59
C TRP A 137 58.47 -23.16 7.67
N GLN A 138 57.18 -22.86 7.70
CA GLN A 138 56.15 -23.45 6.85
C GLN A 138 55.17 -22.36 6.45
N ILE A 139 54.62 -22.47 5.24
CA ILE A 139 53.59 -21.58 4.74
C ILE A 139 52.71 -22.37 3.80
N ARG A 140 51.40 -22.19 3.93
CA ARG A 140 50.38 -22.76 3.05
C ARG A 140 49.40 -21.67 2.67
N GLN A 141 48.94 -21.67 1.42
CA GLN A 141 47.83 -20.82 1.01
C GLN A 141 46.53 -21.39 1.57
N VAL A 142 45.67 -20.51 2.10
CA VAL A 142 44.30 -20.89 2.46
C VAL A 142 43.49 -20.87 1.18
N GLY A 143 43.05 -22.03 0.72
CA GLY A 143 42.22 -22.13 -0.47
C GLY A 143 40.82 -21.56 -0.24
N LEU A 144 40.18 -21.07 -1.31
CA LEU A 144 38.79 -20.58 -1.27
C LEU A 144 37.83 -21.62 -0.68
N GLY A 145 38.05 -22.91 -0.94
CA GLY A 145 37.23 -24.00 -0.39
C GLY A 145 37.24 -24.09 1.14
N ASP A 146 38.38 -23.83 1.80
CA ASP A 146 38.48 -23.85 3.26
C ASP A 146 37.70 -22.68 3.89
N LEU A 147 37.74 -21.52 3.25
CA LEU A 147 37.00 -20.33 3.66
C LEU A 147 35.49 -20.56 3.53
N LEU A 148 35.06 -21.09 2.38
CA LEU A 148 33.64 -21.43 2.15
C LEU A 148 33.16 -22.50 3.13
N ALA A 149 33.98 -23.53 3.43
CA ALA A 149 33.65 -24.54 4.41
C ALA A 149 33.53 -23.97 5.84
N ARG A 150 34.31 -22.94 6.18
CA ARG A 150 34.20 -22.23 7.47
C ARG A 150 32.92 -21.39 7.53
N ILE A 151 32.57 -20.69 6.45
CA ILE A 151 31.32 -19.93 6.35
C ILE A 151 30.12 -20.87 6.45
N GLU A 152 30.15 -22.05 5.80
CA GLU A 152 29.09 -23.04 5.89
C GLU A 152 28.90 -23.56 7.32
N ARG A 153 30.01 -23.87 8.01
CA ARG A 153 29.96 -24.27 9.44
C ARG A 153 29.36 -23.17 10.31
N LEU A 154 29.73 -21.91 10.07
CA LEU A 154 29.16 -20.77 10.78
C LEU A 154 27.66 -20.60 10.47
N ARG A 155 27.25 -20.75 9.20
CA ARG A 155 25.84 -20.74 8.80
C ARG A 155 25.05 -21.77 9.59
N GLN A 156 25.53 -23.01 9.65
CA GLN A 156 24.85 -24.08 10.37
C GLN A 156 24.73 -23.79 11.87
N SER A 157 25.78 -23.26 12.49
CA SER A 157 25.76 -22.87 13.91
C SER A 157 24.72 -21.78 14.18
N LEU A 158 24.74 -20.69 13.42
CA LEU A 158 23.81 -19.56 13.61
C LEU A 158 22.36 -19.92 13.24
N ALA A 159 22.17 -20.81 12.27
CA ALA A 159 20.87 -21.37 11.94
C ALA A 159 20.31 -22.22 13.08
N ALA A 160 21.15 -23.03 13.74
CA ALA A 160 20.77 -23.84 14.90
C ALA A 160 20.36 -22.98 16.11
N GLU A 161 21.01 -21.83 16.31
CA GLU A 161 20.60 -20.81 17.28
C GLU A 161 19.28 -20.10 16.89
N GLY A 162 18.86 -20.23 15.63
CA GLY A 162 17.62 -19.66 15.11
C GLY A 162 17.71 -18.19 14.69
N LEU A 163 18.92 -17.66 14.48
CA LEU A 163 19.12 -16.25 14.08
C LEU A 163 18.52 -15.92 12.71
N PHE A 164 18.37 -16.90 11.83
CA PHE A 164 17.79 -16.72 10.48
C PHE A 164 16.27 -16.94 10.44
N ALA A 165 15.61 -17.10 11.60
CA ALA A 165 14.18 -17.35 11.65
C ALA A 165 13.39 -16.14 11.12
N ALA A 166 12.48 -16.38 10.17
CA ALA A 166 11.67 -15.32 9.56
C ALA A 166 10.86 -14.49 10.58
N ARG A 167 10.54 -15.05 11.75
CA ARG A 167 9.85 -14.35 12.86
C ARG A 167 10.66 -13.18 13.45
N LEU A 168 11.97 -13.16 13.26
CA LEU A 168 12.85 -12.09 13.72
C LEU A 168 12.89 -10.92 12.73
N ARG A 169 12.40 -11.12 11.50
CA ARG A 169 12.42 -10.10 10.45
C ARG A 169 11.34 -9.06 10.69
N LYS A 170 11.74 -7.79 10.65
CA LYS A 170 10.89 -6.62 10.81
C LYS A 170 10.27 -6.22 9.47
N PRO A 171 9.00 -5.80 9.45
CA PRO A 171 8.40 -5.26 8.23
C PRO A 171 9.05 -3.91 7.89
N LEU A 172 9.24 -3.63 6.60
CA LEU A 172 9.70 -2.32 6.17
C LEU A 172 8.58 -1.28 6.31
N PRO A 173 8.94 -0.02 6.64
CA PRO A 173 7.99 1.08 6.59
C PRO A 173 7.47 1.26 5.16
N LEU A 174 6.17 1.51 5.02
CA LEU A 174 5.55 1.76 3.71
C LEU A 174 6.13 3.02 3.04
N LEU A 175 6.41 4.04 3.84
CA LEU A 175 6.95 5.33 3.42
C LEU A 175 8.04 5.75 4.41
N PRO A 176 9.32 5.40 4.17
CA PRO A 176 10.42 5.88 4.99
C PRO A 176 10.63 7.38 4.76
N HIS A 177 10.67 8.17 5.82
CA HIS A 177 11.05 9.57 5.77
C HIS A 177 12.55 9.72 5.69
N ARG A 178 13.28 8.92 6.48
CA ARG A 178 14.74 8.99 6.55
C ARG A 178 15.37 7.60 6.52
N ILE A 179 16.31 7.43 5.60
CA ILE A 179 17.02 6.18 5.35
C ILE A 179 18.47 6.31 5.84
N GLY A 180 18.90 5.40 6.70
CA GLY A 180 20.31 5.23 7.04
C GLY A 180 21.02 4.50 5.90
N LEU A 181 22.16 5.00 5.42
CA LEU A 181 22.93 4.37 4.34
C LEU A 181 24.37 4.15 4.80
N ILE A 182 24.77 2.88 4.90
CA ILE A 182 26.14 2.47 5.18
C ILE A 182 26.75 2.02 3.85
N THR A 183 27.80 2.72 3.42
CA THR A 183 28.40 2.52 2.10
C THR A 183 29.87 2.90 2.06
N GLY A 184 30.57 2.45 1.01
CA GLY A 184 31.94 2.85 0.75
C GLY A 184 32.03 4.32 0.35
N ARG A 185 33.07 5.01 0.85
CA ARG A 185 33.33 6.43 0.57
C ARG A 185 33.32 6.72 -0.94
N GLY A 186 32.46 7.64 -1.37
CA GLY A 186 32.35 8.06 -2.77
C GLY A 186 31.99 6.94 -3.78
N SER A 187 31.46 5.81 -3.31
CA SER A 187 31.19 4.64 -4.15
C SER A 187 30.07 4.87 -5.17
N ASP A 188 30.12 4.17 -6.30
CA ASP A 188 29.03 4.22 -7.28
C ASP A 188 27.74 3.60 -6.71
N ALA A 189 27.86 2.63 -5.81
CA ALA A 189 26.72 2.09 -5.07
C ALA A 189 25.96 3.16 -4.28
N MET A 190 26.67 4.08 -3.62
CA MET A 190 26.05 5.22 -2.93
C MET A 190 25.26 6.08 -3.92
N LYS A 191 25.89 6.50 -5.02
CA LYS A 191 25.25 7.35 -6.04
C LYS A 191 24.02 6.67 -6.63
N ASP A 192 24.10 5.36 -6.84
CA ASP A 192 23.00 4.56 -7.38
C ASP A 192 21.80 4.49 -6.43
N VAL A 193 22.03 4.23 -5.14
CA VAL A 193 20.95 4.23 -4.13
C VAL A 193 20.30 5.61 -4.06
N LEU A 194 21.10 6.66 -3.90
CA LEU A 194 20.60 8.04 -3.77
C LEU A 194 19.79 8.46 -5.00
N ARG A 195 20.33 8.27 -6.21
CA ARG A 195 19.67 8.65 -7.46
C ARG A 195 18.35 7.92 -7.65
N ASN A 196 18.33 6.59 -7.46
CA ASN A 196 17.10 5.81 -7.63
C ASN A 196 16.05 6.16 -6.57
N ALA A 197 16.47 6.40 -5.33
CA ALA A 197 15.56 6.82 -4.27
C ALA A 197 14.96 8.21 -4.55
N SER A 198 15.78 9.20 -4.90
CA SER A 198 15.31 10.56 -5.19
C SER A 198 14.40 10.64 -6.41
N LEU A 199 14.65 9.82 -7.44
CA LEU A 199 13.77 9.73 -8.62
C LEU A 199 12.38 9.18 -8.25
N ARG A 200 12.33 8.23 -7.32
CA ARG A 200 11.08 7.57 -6.90
C ARG A 200 10.32 8.36 -5.83
N TRP A 201 11.03 9.00 -4.91
CA TRP A 201 10.44 9.80 -3.83
C TRP A 201 11.37 10.96 -3.45
N PRO A 202 11.19 12.16 -4.03
CA PRO A 202 12.10 13.29 -3.81
C PRO A 202 12.21 13.78 -2.36
N ALA A 203 11.22 13.50 -1.51
CA ALA A 203 11.16 13.94 -0.13
C ALA A 203 11.89 13.00 0.86
N VAL A 204 12.54 11.94 0.38
CA VAL A 204 13.27 11.01 1.24
C VAL A 204 14.61 11.62 1.66
N GLU A 205 14.90 11.57 2.95
CA GLU A 205 16.16 12.05 3.51
C GLU A 205 17.12 10.88 3.73
N PHE A 206 18.43 11.15 3.66
CA PHE A 206 19.46 10.15 3.88
C PHE A 206 20.40 10.56 5.01
N GLU A 207 20.68 9.61 5.90
CA GLU A 207 21.75 9.70 6.88
C GLU A 207 22.87 8.72 6.49
N ILE A 208 24.00 9.26 6.05
CA ILE A 208 25.03 8.47 5.38
C ILE A 208 26.21 8.26 6.34
N ARG A 209 26.70 7.02 6.41
CA ARG A 209 27.97 6.66 7.06
C ARG A 209 28.88 6.03 6.02
N GLU A 210 29.92 6.78 5.65
CA GLU A 210 30.96 6.30 4.76
C GLU A 210 31.98 5.48 5.56
N VAL A 211 32.03 4.17 5.29
CA VAL A 211 32.89 3.22 5.99
C VAL A 211 33.71 2.38 5.02
N ALA A 212 34.74 1.72 5.52
CA ALA A 212 35.40 0.64 4.79
C ALA A 212 34.39 -0.49 4.57
N VAL A 213 34.09 -0.81 3.31
CA VAL A 213 33.19 -1.91 2.92
C VAL A 213 33.96 -3.13 2.40
N GLN A 214 35.28 -3.14 2.59
CA GLN A 214 36.20 -4.21 2.23
C GLN A 214 37.46 -4.12 3.11
N GLY A 215 38.19 -5.23 3.21
CA GLY A 215 39.41 -5.33 4.01
C GLY A 215 39.16 -5.35 5.53
N VAL A 216 40.26 -5.26 6.27
CA VAL A 216 40.35 -5.51 7.73
C VAL A 216 39.42 -4.61 8.55
N GLY A 217 39.32 -3.34 8.20
CA GLY A 217 38.48 -2.37 8.92
C GLY A 217 36.98 -2.52 8.67
N CYS A 218 36.55 -3.41 7.78
CA CYS A 218 35.16 -3.49 7.34
C CYS A 218 34.20 -3.86 8.48
N VAL A 219 34.49 -4.94 9.21
CA VAL A 219 33.58 -5.45 10.25
C VAL A 219 33.37 -4.41 11.35
N GLY A 220 34.45 -3.87 11.91
CA GLY A 220 34.38 -2.89 13.00
C GLY A 220 33.72 -1.57 12.59
N GLN A 221 34.01 -1.05 11.39
CA GLN A 221 33.42 0.22 10.95
C GLN A 221 31.94 0.09 10.57
N VAL A 222 31.56 -0.99 9.88
CA VAL A 222 30.15 -1.23 9.49
C VAL A 222 29.28 -1.47 10.72
N THR A 223 29.75 -2.27 11.69
CA THR A 223 29.01 -2.53 12.94
C THR A 223 28.88 -1.28 13.81
N ALA A 224 29.93 -0.46 13.92
CA ALA A 224 29.86 0.83 14.61
C ALA A 224 28.86 1.78 13.93
N ALA A 225 28.92 1.92 12.61
CA ALA A 225 27.98 2.74 11.85
C ALA A 225 26.53 2.24 11.97
N LEU A 226 26.32 0.92 11.99
CA LEU A 226 25.01 0.31 12.21
C LEU A 226 24.47 0.66 13.60
N ALA A 227 25.30 0.54 14.64
CA ALA A 227 24.91 0.91 15.99
C ALA A 227 24.58 2.40 16.13
N GLU A 228 25.36 3.28 15.50
CA GLU A 228 25.09 4.72 15.46
C GLU A 228 23.73 5.04 14.81
N LEU A 229 23.45 4.44 13.65
CA LEU A 229 22.20 4.67 12.93
C LEU A 229 21.01 4.03 13.65
N ASP A 230 21.17 2.85 14.25
CA ASP A 230 20.13 2.18 15.06
C ASP A 230 19.80 2.95 16.34
N ALA A 231 20.74 3.75 16.85
CA ALA A 231 20.50 4.62 17.99
C ALA A 231 19.65 5.85 17.66
N MET A 232 19.48 6.20 16.38
CA MET A 232 18.74 7.37 15.92
C MET A 232 17.25 7.04 15.71
N PRO A 233 16.33 7.61 16.53
CA PRO A 233 14.89 7.33 16.39
C PRO A 233 14.28 7.87 15.10
N THR A 234 14.98 8.77 14.41
CA THR A 234 14.53 9.37 13.15
C THR A 234 14.84 8.50 11.94
N VAL A 235 15.65 7.45 12.07
CA VAL A 235 16.01 6.56 10.96
C VAL A 235 15.00 5.41 10.89
N ASP A 236 14.23 5.35 9.81
CA ASP A 236 13.14 4.37 9.66
C ASP A 236 13.63 3.01 9.13
N VAL A 237 14.74 3.00 8.39
CA VAL A 237 15.33 1.82 7.74
C VAL A 237 16.81 2.07 7.45
N ILE A 238 17.64 1.03 7.58
CA ILE A 238 19.09 1.09 7.34
C ILE A 238 19.43 0.20 6.14
N ILE A 239 20.10 0.76 5.14
CA ILE A 239 20.62 0.04 3.98
C ILE A 239 22.12 -0.12 4.14
N ILE A 240 22.60 -1.36 4.11
CA ILE A 240 24.02 -1.68 4.01
C ILE A 240 24.29 -2.08 2.57
N THR A 241 25.09 -1.27 1.87
CA THR A 241 25.36 -1.48 0.46
C THR A 241 26.86 -1.52 0.20
N ARG A 242 27.22 -2.33 -0.79
CA ARG A 242 28.57 -2.40 -1.34
C ARG A 242 28.53 -2.13 -2.83
N GLY A 243 29.61 -1.57 -3.38
CA GLY A 243 29.86 -1.61 -4.83
C GLY A 243 30.29 -2.99 -5.30
N GLY A 244 30.62 -3.10 -6.59
CA GLY A 244 31.22 -4.31 -7.13
C GLY A 244 32.60 -4.61 -6.52
N GLY A 245 33.06 -5.84 -6.71
CA GLY A 245 34.44 -6.26 -6.45
C GLY A 245 34.52 -7.77 -6.30
N SER A 246 35.62 -8.26 -5.73
CA SER A 246 35.90 -9.69 -5.68
C SER A 246 35.03 -10.42 -4.65
N LEU A 247 34.95 -11.75 -4.77
CA LEU A 247 34.35 -12.63 -3.77
C LEU A 247 35.06 -12.52 -2.41
N GLU A 248 36.37 -12.26 -2.40
CA GLU A 248 37.15 -12.12 -1.17
C GLU A 248 36.72 -10.91 -0.34
N ASP A 249 36.37 -9.82 -1.02
CA ASP A 249 35.86 -8.61 -0.38
C ASP A 249 34.45 -8.81 0.24
N LEU A 250 33.76 -9.92 -0.06
CA LEU A 250 32.47 -10.28 0.56
C LEU A 250 32.63 -11.01 1.90
N LEU A 251 33.81 -11.59 2.15
CA LEU A 251 34.07 -12.38 3.35
C LEU A 251 33.80 -11.63 4.66
N PRO A 252 34.13 -10.33 4.81
CA PRO A 252 33.82 -9.59 6.03
C PRO A 252 32.32 -9.55 6.38
N PHE A 253 31.44 -9.61 5.37
CA PHE A 253 29.98 -9.64 5.54
C PHE A 253 29.42 -11.00 5.97
N SER A 254 30.28 -12.01 6.10
CA SER A 254 29.97 -13.31 6.71
C SER A 254 30.64 -13.49 8.08
N SER A 255 31.12 -12.41 8.69
CA SER A 255 31.62 -12.45 10.07
C SER A 255 30.49 -12.63 11.06
N GLU A 256 30.74 -13.41 12.11
CA GLU A 256 29.75 -13.66 13.16
C GLU A 256 29.35 -12.37 13.88
N GLU A 257 30.33 -11.49 14.15
CA GLU A 257 30.10 -10.18 14.77
C GLU A 257 29.11 -9.33 13.98
N MET A 258 29.29 -9.23 12.66
CA MET A 258 28.38 -8.46 11.80
C MET A 258 26.98 -9.06 11.74
N VAL A 259 26.87 -10.39 11.63
CA VAL A 259 25.57 -11.09 11.60
C VAL A 259 24.81 -10.87 12.90
N ARG A 260 25.48 -10.97 14.05
CA ARG A 260 24.87 -10.72 15.36
C ARG A 260 24.48 -9.25 15.55
N ALA A 261 25.29 -8.31 15.06
CA ALA A 261 24.96 -6.89 15.11
C ALA A 261 23.68 -6.57 14.31
N VAL A 262 23.52 -7.15 13.11
CA VAL A 262 22.29 -6.98 12.32
C VAL A 262 21.08 -7.65 12.98
N ALA A 263 21.25 -8.85 13.53
CA ALA A 263 20.19 -9.53 14.28
C ALA A 263 19.68 -8.71 15.47
N ALA A 264 20.58 -7.99 16.14
CA ALA A 264 20.30 -7.20 17.33
C ALA A 264 19.76 -5.79 17.03
N ALA A 265 19.86 -5.31 15.78
CA ALA A 265 19.35 -4.00 15.38
C ALA A 265 17.84 -3.89 15.67
N ARG A 266 17.37 -2.71 16.07
CA ARG A 266 15.95 -2.40 16.32
C ARG A 266 15.29 -1.83 15.07
N THR A 267 16.02 -1.06 14.29
CA THR A 267 15.61 -0.53 12.99
C THR A 267 15.67 -1.64 11.94
N PRO A 268 14.75 -1.69 10.95
CA PRO A 268 14.83 -2.64 9.85
C PRO A 268 16.10 -2.47 9.02
N VAL A 269 16.80 -3.57 8.72
CA VAL A 269 18.05 -3.58 7.95
C VAL A 269 17.86 -4.25 6.60
N VAL A 270 18.34 -3.58 5.55
CA VAL A 270 18.36 -4.06 4.17
C VAL A 270 19.78 -4.32 3.73
N SER A 271 20.07 -5.56 3.35
CA SER A 271 21.36 -5.93 2.76
C SER A 271 21.32 -5.76 1.24
N ALA A 272 22.30 -5.05 0.68
CA ALA A 272 22.47 -4.79 -0.75
C ALA A 272 23.94 -5.01 -1.17
N ILE A 273 24.51 -6.15 -0.76
CA ILE A 273 25.95 -6.42 -0.85
C ILE A 273 26.32 -7.35 -2.02
N GLY A 274 25.50 -8.36 -2.34
CA GLY A 274 25.86 -9.43 -3.27
C GLY A 274 24.82 -9.74 -4.36
N HIS A 275 25.29 -10.31 -5.47
CA HIS A 275 24.44 -10.84 -6.54
C HIS A 275 23.97 -12.28 -6.24
N GLU A 276 23.13 -12.89 -7.07
CA GLU A 276 22.48 -14.18 -6.75
C GLU A 276 23.43 -15.33 -6.37
N ALA A 277 24.62 -15.40 -6.96
CA ALA A 277 25.63 -16.43 -6.69
C ALA A 277 26.49 -16.17 -5.44
N ASP A 278 26.47 -14.95 -4.90
CA ASP A 278 27.39 -14.49 -3.85
C ASP A 278 26.58 -14.00 -2.64
N ARG A 279 26.21 -14.95 -1.77
CA ARG A 279 25.32 -14.69 -0.62
C ARG A 279 26.10 -14.67 0.69
N PRO A 280 26.52 -13.48 1.17
CA PRO A 280 27.10 -13.37 2.50
C PRO A 280 26.07 -13.67 3.59
N LEU A 281 26.51 -14.08 4.78
CA LEU A 281 25.58 -14.46 5.86
C LEU A 281 24.70 -13.30 6.35
N ILE A 282 25.14 -12.05 6.19
CA ILE A 282 24.31 -10.88 6.49
C ILE A 282 23.01 -10.85 5.68
N ASP A 283 22.96 -11.42 4.48
CA ASP A 283 21.75 -11.50 3.65
C ASP A 283 20.67 -12.39 4.28
N GLU A 284 21.07 -13.38 5.09
CA GLU A 284 20.14 -14.34 5.70
C GLU A 284 19.46 -13.77 6.95
N VAL A 285 20.17 -12.88 7.66
CA VAL A 285 19.71 -12.23 8.89
C VAL A 285 19.02 -10.89 8.62
N ALA A 286 19.35 -10.20 7.52
CA ALA A 286 18.70 -8.95 7.16
C ALA A 286 17.19 -9.11 7.00
N ASP A 287 16.45 -8.05 7.35
CA ASP A 287 15.00 -7.99 7.22
C ASP A 287 14.57 -8.06 5.75
N LEU A 288 15.40 -7.48 4.88
CA LEU A 288 15.26 -7.54 3.43
C LEU A 288 16.61 -7.76 2.76
N ARG A 289 16.67 -8.70 1.83
CA ARG A 289 17.79 -8.85 0.90
C ARG A 289 17.45 -8.20 -0.43
N ALA A 290 18.23 -7.22 -0.86
CA ALA A 290 18.22 -6.65 -2.20
C ALA A 290 19.36 -7.22 -3.05
N SER A 291 19.12 -7.45 -4.34
CA SER A 291 20.11 -8.06 -5.25
C SER A 291 21.19 -7.09 -5.71
N THR A 292 20.93 -5.79 -5.64
CA THR A 292 21.83 -4.71 -6.06
C THR A 292 21.54 -3.44 -5.25
N PRO A 293 22.47 -2.46 -5.23
CA PRO A 293 22.20 -1.14 -4.64
C PRO A 293 20.94 -0.48 -5.23
N THR A 294 20.73 -0.61 -6.54
CA THR A 294 19.52 -0.08 -7.21
C THR A 294 18.23 -0.80 -6.79
N ASP A 295 18.28 -2.12 -6.61
CA ASP A 295 17.15 -2.91 -6.11
C ASP A 295 16.79 -2.53 -4.68
N ALA A 296 17.79 -2.21 -3.84
CA ALA A 296 17.57 -1.75 -2.47
C ALA A 296 16.75 -0.47 -2.44
N ALA A 297 17.16 0.54 -3.21
CA ALA A 297 16.39 1.78 -3.35
C ALA A 297 14.97 1.51 -3.86
N LYS A 298 14.81 0.61 -4.84
CA LYS A 298 13.50 0.29 -5.41
C LYS A 298 12.54 -0.42 -4.45
N ARG A 299 13.06 -1.21 -3.51
CA ARG A 299 12.24 -1.98 -2.58
C ARG A 299 11.98 -1.25 -1.27
N VAL A 300 12.89 -0.35 -0.89
CA VAL A 300 12.73 0.51 0.29
C VAL A 300 11.85 1.72 -0.02
N VAL A 301 12.00 2.31 -1.20
CA VAL A 301 11.30 3.55 -1.58
C VAL A 301 10.20 3.25 -2.61
N PRO A 302 8.92 3.52 -2.30
CA PRO A 302 7.83 3.35 -3.27
C PRO A 302 7.94 4.37 -4.41
N ASP A 303 7.24 4.11 -5.52
CA ASP A 303 7.18 5.06 -6.64
C ASP A 303 6.06 6.08 -6.42
N VAL A 304 6.43 7.34 -6.18
CA VAL A 304 5.48 8.44 -5.95
C VAL A 304 4.49 8.62 -7.12
N ALA A 305 4.94 8.40 -8.36
CA ALA A 305 4.11 8.56 -9.54
C ALA A 305 3.05 7.46 -9.59
N GLU A 306 3.43 6.21 -9.26
CA GLU A 306 2.51 5.09 -9.17
C GLU A 306 1.45 5.32 -8.07
N GLU A 307 1.88 5.76 -6.89
CA GLU A 307 0.96 6.03 -5.78
C GLU A 307 -0.01 7.18 -6.10
N PHE A 308 0.46 8.27 -6.73
CA PHE A 308 -0.44 9.32 -7.22
C PHE A 308 -1.41 8.84 -8.30
N GLN A 309 -1.00 7.92 -9.18
CA GLN A 309 -1.90 7.30 -10.15
C GLN A 309 -2.97 6.45 -9.47
N ARG A 310 -2.60 5.62 -8.48
CA ARG A 310 -3.55 4.82 -7.69
C ARG A 310 -4.57 5.69 -6.97
N ILE A 311 -4.13 6.79 -6.36
CA ILE A 311 -5.02 7.77 -5.71
C ILE A 311 -5.97 8.40 -6.74
N ARG A 312 -5.46 8.84 -7.90
CA ARG A 312 -6.30 9.42 -8.96
C ARG A 312 -7.32 8.43 -9.49
N GLN A 313 -6.92 7.18 -9.72
CA GLN A 313 -7.82 6.13 -10.19
C GLN A 313 -8.91 5.85 -9.15
N SER A 314 -8.54 5.73 -7.88
CA SER A 314 -9.49 5.52 -6.77
C SER A 314 -10.47 6.67 -6.64
N ARG A 315 -10.00 7.92 -6.76
CA ARG A 315 -10.87 9.11 -6.79
C ARG A 315 -11.82 9.10 -7.97
N ALA A 316 -11.35 8.75 -9.18
CA ALA A 316 -12.21 8.69 -10.37
C ALA A 316 -13.26 7.56 -10.26
N GLN A 317 -12.92 6.43 -9.64
CA GLN A 317 -13.88 5.36 -9.34
C GLN A 317 -14.93 5.83 -8.32
N LEU A 318 -14.52 6.46 -7.22
CA LEU A 318 -15.43 7.01 -6.21
C LEU A 318 -16.38 8.06 -6.80
N SER A 319 -15.87 9.01 -7.58
CA SER A 319 -16.70 10.04 -8.21
C SER A 319 -17.74 9.43 -9.16
N ARG A 320 -17.38 8.40 -9.92
CA ARG A 320 -18.34 7.68 -10.79
C ARG A 320 -19.39 6.94 -9.98
N ALA A 321 -18.98 6.19 -8.95
CA ALA A 321 -19.91 5.45 -8.10
C ALA A 321 -20.93 6.38 -7.41
N ILE A 322 -20.46 7.51 -6.88
CA ILE A 322 -21.32 8.54 -6.29
C ILE A 322 -22.25 9.14 -7.35
N GLY A 323 -21.72 9.48 -8.53
CA GLY A 323 -22.53 10.03 -9.63
C GLY A 323 -23.65 9.08 -10.06
N THR A 324 -23.36 7.79 -10.22
CA THR A 324 -24.35 6.76 -10.55
C THR A 324 -25.40 6.59 -9.44
N LEU A 325 -24.97 6.58 -8.17
CA LEU A 325 -25.89 6.50 -7.03
C LEU A 325 -26.85 7.68 -7.01
N VAL A 326 -26.34 8.91 -7.13
CA VAL A 326 -27.15 10.13 -7.12
C VAL A 326 -28.11 10.15 -8.30
N ALA A 327 -27.65 9.80 -9.51
CA ALA A 327 -28.51 9.72 -10.69
C ALA A 327 -29.66 8.72 -10.50
N ARG A 328 -29.35 7.52 -9.99
CA ARG A 328 -30.34 6.46 -9.72
C ARG A 328 -31.38 6.90 -8.70
N GLU A 329 -30.96 7.47 -7.58
CA GLU A 329 -31.91 7.92 -6.55
C GLU A 329 -32.73 9.13 -7.03
N THR A 330 -32.15 10.00 -7.84
CA THR A 330 -32.87 11.12 -8.47
C THR A 330 -33.94 10.63 -9.45
N GLU A 331 -33.61 9.64 -10.30
CA GLU A 331 -34.56 9.02 -11.21
C GLU A 331 -35.67 8.28 -10.44
N ARG A 332 -35.31 7.57 -9.37
CA ARG A 332 -36.27 6.89 -8.49
C ARG A 332 -37.26 7.88 -7.85
N LEU A 333 -36.75 9.01 -7.34
CA LEU A 333 -37.59 10.07 -6.79
C LEU A 333 -38.50 10.67 -7.87
N THR A 334 -37.98 10.90 -9.06
CA THR A 334 -38.75 11.41 -10.20
C THR A 334 -39.87 10.46 -10.58
N HIS A 335 -39.58 9.16 -10.68
CA HIS A 335 -40.56 8.12 -10.99
C HIS A 335 -41.61 7.95 -9.88
N LEU A 336 -41.23 8.12 -8.60
CA LEU A 336 -42.21 8.13 -7.51
C LEU A 336 -43.14 9.34 -7.63
N ARG A 337 -42.57 10.54 -7.85
CA ARG A 337 -43.34 11.78 -8.00
C ARG A 337 -44.24 11.80 -9.23
N SER A 338 -43.88 11.09 -10.31
CA SER A 338 -44.69 11.01 -11.53
C SER A 338 -45.86 10.02 -11.44
N ARG A 339 -45.95 9.21 -10.38
CA ARG A 339 -47.09 8.30 -10.21
C ARG A 339 -48.40 9.09 -10.12
N PRO A 340 -49.47 8.70 -10.83
CA PRO A 340 -50.73 9.45 -10.85
C PRO A 340 -51.30 9.74 -9.45
N VAL A 341 -51.14 8.82 -8.50
CA VAL A 341 -51.58 8.98 -7.10
C VAL A 341 -50.88 10.15 -6.39
N LEU A 342 -49.64 10.48 -6.76
CA LEU A 342 -48.87 11.59 -6.19
C LEU A 342 -48.88 12.84 -7.08
N ALA A 343 -48.91 12.68 -8.41
CA ALA A 343 -48.89 13.77 -9.37
C ALA A 343 -50.27 14.44 -9.56
N GLN A 344 -51.35 13.66 -9.46
CA GLN A 344 -52.73 14.09 -9.64
C GLN A 344 -53.64 13.36 -8.63
N PRO A 345 -53.49 13.63 -7.33
CA PRO A 345 -54.25 12.95 -6.29
C PRO A 345 -55.77 13.18 -6.45
N GLU A 346 -56.20 14.32 -6.98
CA GLU A 346 -57.60 14.60 -7.27
C GLU A 346 -58.22 13.71 -8.37
N GLY A 347 -57.43 13.05 -9.22
CA GLY A 347 -57.94 12.27 -10.36
C GLY A 347 -58.88 11.12 -9.95
N MET A 348 -58.64 10.49 -8.79
CA MET A 348 -59.54 9.46 -8.27
C MET A 348 -60.87 10.04 -7.78
N VAL A 349 -60.88 11.29 -7.35
CA VAL A 349 -62.07 11.99 -6.88
C VAL A 349 -62.85 12.54 -8.06
N SER A 350 -62.18 13.13 -9.06
CA SER A 350 -62.85 13.70 -10.24
C SER A 350 -63.66 12.66 -11.00
N VAL A 351 -63.11 11.46 -11.22
CA VAL A 351 -63.86 10.34 -11.86
C VAL A 351 -65.13 10.00 -11.07
N ARG A 352 -65.07 10.04 -9.73
CA ARG A 352 -66.25 9.77 -8.89
C ARG A 352 -67.25 10.91 -8.89
N VAL A 353 -66.79 12.15 -8.96
CA VAL A 353 -67.66 13.32 -9.15
C VAL A 353 -68.42 13.19 -10.47
N ASP A 354 -67.72 12.89 -11.57
CA ASP A 354 -68.33 12.72 -12.89
C ASP A 354 -69.34 11.56 -12.91
N ASP A 355 -69.02 10.43 -12.26
CA ASP A 355 -69.93 9.30 -12.13
C ASP A 355 -71.20 9.68 -11.37
N VAL A 356 -71.08 10.41 -10.25
CA VAL A 356 -72.22 10.88 -9.47
C VAL A 356 -73.07 11.84 -10.30
N GLU A 357 -72.46 12.77 -11.04
CA GLU A 357 -73.17 13.70 -11.91
C GLU A 357 -73.95 12.96 -13.00
N ARG A 358 -73.31 11.99 -13.67
CA ARG A 358 -73.92 11.15 -14.71
C ARG A 358 -75.06 10.31 -14.16
N LEU A 359 -74.88 9.64 -13.02
CA LEU A 359 -75.92 8.84 -12.38
C LEU A 359 -77.10 9.71 -11.93
N ARG A 360 -76.83 10.89 -11.38
CA ARG A 360 -77.86 11.88 -11.02
C ARG A 360 -78.65 12.35 -12.24
N GLY A 361 -77.98 12.61 -13.36
CA GLY A 361 -78.63 12.95 -14.63
C GLY A 361 -79.54 11.83 -15.14
N ARG A 362 -79.05 10.58 -15.15
CA ARG A 362 -79.85 9.40 -15.54
C ARG A 362 -81.05 9.17 -14.64
N ALA A 363 -80.88 9.31 -13.32
CA ALA A 363 -81.97 9.15 -12.36
C ALA A 363 -83.06 10.20 -12.59
N ARG A 364 -82.68 11.48 -12.77
CA ARG A 364 -83.64 12.55 -13.08
C ARG A 364 -84.40 12.28 -14.37
N LEU A 365 -83.70 11.93 -15.45
CA LEU A 365 -84.34 11.61 -16.73
C LEU A 365 -85.33 10.44 -16.60
N ALA A 366 -84.92 9.36 -15.93
CA ALA A 366 -85.78 8.19 -15.73
C ALA A 366 -87.05 8.54 -14.94
N VAL A 367 -86.93 9.33 -13.87
CA VAL A 367 -88.06 9.81 -13.07
C VAL A 367 -88.97 10.72 -13.90
N THR A 368 -88.42 11.72 -14.59
CA THR A 368 -89.19 12.63 -15.44
C THR A 368 -89.95 11.85 -16.53
N SER A 369 -89.28 10.93 -17.23
CA SER A 369 -89.92 10.09 -18.25
C SER A 369 -90.96 9.13 -17.69
N ALA A 370 -90.83 8.65 -16.46
CA ALA A 370 -91.86 7.85 -15.80
C ALA A 370 -93.10 8.72 -15.48
N VAL A 371 -92.88 9.89 -14.85
CA VAL A 371 -93.96 10.83 -14.51
C VAL A 371 -94.71 11.31 -15.76
N SER A 372 -94.01 11.66 -16.83
CA SER A 372 -94.66 12.06 -18.10
C SER A 372 -95.51 10.92 -18.67
N ARG A 373 -94.99 9.68 -18.73
CA ARG A 373 -95.75 8.52 -19.24
C ARG A 373 -96.99 8.24 -18.41
N ASP A 374 -96.88 8.31 -17.08
CA ASP A 374 -98.04 8.09 -16.19
C ASP A 374 -99.06 9.24 -16.30
N THR A 375 -98.58 10.47 -16.49
CA THR A 375 -99.44 11.64 -16.74
C THR A 375 -100.21 11.47 -18.06
N ASP A 376 -99.52 11.10 -19.14
CA ASP A 376 -100.13 10.83 -20.44
C ASP A 376 -101.15 9.68 -20.35
N ARG A 377 -100.82 8.62 -19.59
CA ARG A 377 -101.73 7.50 -19.34
C ARG A 377 -102.99 7.95 -18.60
N VAL A 378 -102.87 8.77 -17.57
CA VAL A 378 -104.03 9.34 -16.85
C VAL A 378 -104.87 10.20 -17.78
N HIS A 379 -104.26 11.06 -18.59
CA HIS A 379 -104.98 11.87 -19.58
C HIS A 379 -105.72 11.00 -20.60
N HIS A 380 -105.07 9.95 -21.11
CA HIS A 380 -105.66 9.03 -22.07
C HIS A 380 -106.86 8.27 -21.47
N LEU A 381 -106.70 7.68 -20.28
CA LEU A 381 -107.79 7.00 -19.56
C LEU A 381 -108.96 7.93 -19.27
N ARG A 382 -108.69 9.18 -18.85
CA ARG A 382 -109.73 10.19 -18.64
C ARG A 382 -110.47 10.50 -19.95
N SER A 383 -109.76 10.63 -21.07
CA SER A 383 -110.37 10.87 -22.38
C SER A 383 -111.21 9.67 -22.86
N GLN A 384 -110.75 8.43 -22.63
CA GLN A 384 -111.52 7.21 -22.93
C GLN A 384 -112.82 7.13 -22.11
N ILE A 385 -112.74 7.38 -20.79
CA ILE A 385 -113.94 7.42 -19.92
C ILE A 385 -114.91 8.48 -20.42
N ARG A 386 -114.42 9.65 -20.84
CA ARG A 386 -115.27 10.69 -21.42
C ARG A 386 -115.88 10.23 -22.74
N SER A 387 -115.11 9.67 -23.67
CA SER A 387 -115.66 9.27 -24.98
C SER A 387 -116.68 8.13 -24.88
N LEU A 388 -116.53 7.24 -23.90
CA LEU A 388 -117.45 6.13 -23.66
C LEU A 388 -118.61 6.50 -22.73
N SER A 389 -118.66 7.73 -22.23
CA SER A 389 -119.75 8.18 -21.35
C SER A 389 -121.05 8.29 -22.14
N PRO A 390 -122.12 7.57 -21.73
CA PRO A 390 -123.46 7.72 -22.31
C PRO A 390 -123.94 9.17 -22.29
N GLN A 391 -123.49 9.95 -21.29
CA GLN A 391 -123.81 11.37 -21.16
C GLN A 391 -123.26 12.20 -22.33
N ASN A 392 -122.07 11.89 -22.87
CA ASN A 392 -121.53 12.62 -24.02
C ASN A 392 -122.32 12.32 -25.30
N THR A 393 -122.86 11.11 -25.44
CA THR A 393 -123.78 10.77 -26.54
C THR A 393 -125.08 11.58 -26.41
N LEU A 394 -125.60 11.72 -25.19
CA LEU A 394 -126.77 12.56 -24.92
C LEU A 394 -126.50 14.05 -25.17
N ASP A 395 -125.36 14.59 -24.71
CA ASP A 395 -124.94 15.99 -24.90
C ASP A 395 -124.72 16.36 -26.38
N ARG A 396 -124.43 15.39 -27.24
CA ARG A 396 -124.34 15.55 -28.71
C ARG A 396 -125.70 15.65 -29.40
N GLY A 397 -126.80 15.60 -28.65
CA GLY A 397 -128.17 15.78 -29.16
C GLY A 397 -128.89 14.47 -29.48
N TYR A 398 -128.31 13.32 -29.14
CA TYR A 398 -129.01 12.04 -29.21
C TYR A 398 -129.85 11.82 -27.95
N ALA A 399 -130.91 11.02 -28.08
CA ALA A 399 -131.77 10.65 -26.97
C ALA A 399 -131.77 9.13 -26.80
N VAL A 400 -131.81 8.65 -25.55
CA VAL A 400 -132.01 7.22 -25.28
C VAL A 400 -133.50 7.00 -25.03
N VAL A 401 -134.13 6.23 -25.90
CA VAL A 401 -135.54 5.87 -25.79
C VAL A 401 -135.67 4.58 -24.99
N GLN A 402 -136.40 4.63 -23.87
CA GLN A 402 -136.68 3.49 -23.02
C GLN A 402 -138.17 3.11 -23.09
N LEU A 403 -138.45 1.82 -23.02
CA LEU A 403 -139.79 1.26 -22.84
C LEU A 403 -140.25 1.41 -21.38
N GLU A 404 -141.52 1.13 -21.10
CA GLU A 404 -142.11 1.24 -19.76
C GLU A 404 -141.44 0.31 -18.73
N ASP A 405 -140.88 -0.81 -19.18
CA ASP A 405 -140.12 -1.77 -18.37
C ASP A 405 -138.65 -1.34 -18.10
N GLY A 406 -138.23 -0.20 -18.66
CA GLY A 406 -136.88 0.36 -18.51
C GLY A 406 -135.85 -0.16 -19.53
N SER A 407 -136.22 -1.09 -20.41
CA SER A 407 -135.36 -1.57 -21.49
C SER A 407 -135.19 -0.52 -22.61
N ILE A 408 -134.10 -0.56 -23.38
CA ILE A 408 -133.81 0.43 -24.44
C ILE A 408 -134.48 -0.01 -25.74
N ALA A 409 -135.33 0.83 -26.30
CA ALA A 409 -135.94 0.63 -27.60
C ALA A 409 -134.88 0.85 -28.71
N ARG A 410 -134.35 -0.25 -29.26
CA ARG A 410 -133.36 -0.22 -30.35
C ARG A 410 -133.98 -0.36 -31.74
N ASP A 411 -135.23 -0.82 -31.80
CA ASP A 411 -135.93 -1.17 -33.02
C ASP A 411 -137.37 -0.61 -32.98
N ALA A 412 -137.84 -0.02 -34.07
CA ALA A 412 -139.19 0.53 -34.18
C ALA A 412 -140.29 -0.55 -34.05
N ALA A 413 -139.99 -1.82 -34.32
CA ALA A 413 -140.96 -2.92 -34.12
C ALA A 413 -141.23 -3.19 -32.63
N SER A 414 -140.31 -2.81 -31.75
CA SER A 414 -140.46 -2.98 -30.30
C SER A 414 -141.38 -1.94 -29.66
N THR A 415 -141.88 -0.96 -30.44
CA THR A 415 -142.71 0.14 -29.95
C THR A 415 -144.04 0.25 -30.72
N PRO A 416 -144.94 -0.74 -30.61
CA PRO A 416 -146.23 -0.73 -31.33
C PRO A 416 -147.08 0.50 -30.97
N PRO A 417 -148.01 0.95 -31.85
CA PRO A 417 -148.80 2.16 -31.65
C PRO A 417 -149.55 2.14 -30.30
N GLY A 418 -149.43 3.21 -29.53
CA GLY A 418 -149.98 3.36 -28.18
C GLY A 418 -148.99 3.08 -27.05
N SER A 419 -147.76 2.64 -27.35
CA SER A 419 -146.73 2.36 -26.33
C SER A 419 -146.24 3.66 -25.68
N LEU A 420 -146.17 3.67 -24.35
CA LEU A 420 -145.55 4.75 -23.58
C LEU A 420 -144.03 4.59 -23.59
N LEU A 421 -143.34 5.65 -24.01
CA LEU A 421 -141.90 5.74 -24.12
C LEU A 421 -141.37 6.79 -23.17
N LYS A 422 -140.23 6.49 -22.56
CA LYS A 422 -139.47 7.43 -21.75
C LYS A 422 -138.20 7.80 -22.48
N ILE A 423 -138.10 9.05 -22.92
CA ILE A 423 -136.98 9.55 -23.69
C ILE A 423 -136.06 10.34 -22.76
N ARG A 424 -134.84 9.85 -22.56
CA ARG A 424 -133.81 10.55 -21.78
C ARG A 424 -132.94 11.38 -22.71
N LEU A 425 -132.86 12.69 -22.42
CA LEU A 425 -132.04 13.67 -23.14
C LEU A 425 -130.77 14.00 -22.34
N ALA A 426 -129.91 14.86 -22.89
CA ALA A 426 -128.74 15.44 -22.20
C ALA A 426 -129.09 15.98 -20.81
N ARG A 427 -130.25 16.66 -20.70
CA ARG A 427 -130.79 17.15 -19.44
C ARG A 427 -132.29 16.90 -19.41
N GLY A 428 -132.72 16.14 -18.41
CA GLY A 428 -134.12 15.83 -18.20
C GLY A 428 -134.63 14.61 -18.98
N GLU A 429 -135.87 14.25 -18.68
CA GLU A 429 -136.57 13.12 -19.27
C GLU A 429 -137.95 13.60 -19.72
N LEU A 430 -138.42 13.08 -20.84
CA LEU A 430 -139.74 13.38 -21.38
C LEU A 430 -140.48 12.09 -21.71
N ALA A 431 -141.79 12.11 -21.50
CA ALA A 431 -142.68 11.03 -21.89
C ALA A 431 -143.16 11.26 -23.33
N ALA A 432 -143.18 10.21 -24.13
CA ALA A 432 -143.72 10.21 -25.47
C ALA A 432 -144.59 8.97 -25.66
N SER A 433 -145.55 9.02 -26.59
CA SER A 433 -146.35 7.86 -26.98
C SER A 433 -146.16 7.59 -28.46
N THR A 434 -146.01 6.33 -28.85
CA THR A 434 -145.91 5.98 -30.28
C THR A 434 -147.26 6.14 -30.97
N LEU A 435 -147.32 7.02 -31.97
CA LEU A 435 -148.55 7.25 -32.76
C LEU A 435 -148.63 6.30 -33.96
N ALA A 436 -147.48 6.02 -34.59
CA ALA A 436 -147.34 5.06 -35.67
C ALA A 436 -145.87 4.62 -35.74
N SER A 437 -145.62 3.32 -35.91
CA SER A 437 -144.29 2.76 -36.14
C SER A 437 -144.13 2.43 -37.63
N SER A 438 -143.19 3.06 -38.32
CA SER A 438 -142.83 2.68 -39.69
C SER A 438 -141.46 2.00 -39.72
N HIS A 439 -141.38 0.89 -40.44
CA HIS A 439 -140.12 0.24 -40.78
C HIS A 439 -139.68 0.75 -42.15
N PRO A 440 -138.57 1.49 -42.28
CA PRO A 440 -138.01 1.75 -43.59
C PRO A 440 -137.44 0.43 -44.14
N HIS A 441 -137.93 0.00 -45.31
CA HIS A 441 -137.32 -1.05 -46.11
C HIS A 441 -135.97 -0.52 -46.59
N ILE A 442 -134.87 -0.92 -45.94
CA ILE A 442 -133.52 -0.64 -46.43
C ILE A 442 -133.23 -1.66 -47.53
N THR A 443 -133.36 -1.25 -48.79
CA THR A 443 -132.82 -1.99 -49.94
C THR A 443 -131.31 -1.80 -49.98
N ASN A 444 -130.55 -2.88 -49.81
CA ASN A 444 -129.10 -2.90 -50.07
C ASN A 444 -128.85 -2.70 -51.59
N PRO A 445 -127.92 -1.80 -51.99
CA PRO A 445 -127.53 -1.65 -53.38
C PRO A 445 -126.31 -2.52 -53.72
N GLU A 446 -126.54 -3.80 -54.01
CA GLU A 446 -125.69 -4.76 -54.74
C GLU A 446 -126.67 -5.82 -55.29
N ASP A 447 -127.10 -5.94 -56.53
CA ASP A 447 -126.86 -5.31 -57.84
C ASP A 447 -128.17 -5.50 -58.67
N THR A 448 -128.40 -4.68 -59.70
CA THR A 448 -129.30 -5.07 -60.82
C THR A 448 -128.42 -5.33 -62.04
N PRO A 449 -128.82 -6.30 -62.88
CA PRO A 449 -128.27 -7.65 -62.98
C PRO A 449 -126.86 -7.76 -63.60
#